data_AF-A0A034WKB5-F1
#
_entry.id   AF-A0A034WKB5-F1
#
_cell.length_a   1.000
_cell.length_b   1.000
_cell.length_c   1.000
_cell.angle_alpha   90.00
_cell.angle_beta   90.00
_cell.angle_gamma   90.00
#
_symmetry.space_group_name_H-M   'P 1'
#
loop_
_entity.id
_entity.type
_entity.pdbx_description
1 polymer ?
#
loop_
_entity_poly.entity_id
_entity_poly.type
_entity_poly.pdbx_seq_one_letter_code
_entity_poly.pdbx_strand_id
1 'polypeptide(L)'
;ERMADRLKKDHNDLECLELMPFPIVIVGSKYDLFKDFDAELKQHICRCLRSMAHLIGGSVLFYSNKVPKLAKTLRDTISHLGFGSPTHPFRSHVTDSADALSIWFGTDSWDQIGSVGVLSVERIGSLLASEAPQLNEMAKKRSAKSKTHINDPAKDAGFRESIIDEMRAQKDKELQAIIKESQLRGQFETIV
;
A
#
# COMPACT_ATOMS: atom_id res chain seq x y z
N GLU A 1 0.36 22.09 -10.55
CA GLU A 1 -0.51 21.86 -11.72
C GLU A 1 -0.74 20.39 -12.04
N ARG A 2 0.28 19.60 -12.40
CA ARG A 2 0.12 18.17 -12.82
C ARG A 2 -0.58 17.22 -11.82
N MET A 3 -0.69 17.58 -10.54
CA MET A 3 -1.38 16.78 -9.52
C MET A 3 -2.90 16.85 -9.67
N ALA A 4 -3.42 18.08 -9.73
CA ALA A 4 -4.84 18.35 -9.86
C ALA A 4 -5.35 18.00 -11.25
N ASP A 5 -4.51 18.04 -12.31
CA ASP A 5 -4.90 17.64 -13.67
C ASP A 5 -5.26 16.15 -13.80
N ARG A 6 -4.83 15.30 -12.84
CA ARG A 6 -5.24 13.89 -12.77
C ARG A 6 -6.64 13.72 -12.20
N LEU A 7 -7.07 14.67 -11.38
CA LEU A 7 -8.47 14.84 -11.06
C LEU A 7 -9.12 15.74 -12.11
N LYS A 8 -10.43 15.64 -12.27
CA LYS A 8 -11.14 16.67 -13.03
C LYS A 8 -11.07 17.96 -12.21
N LYS A 9 -10.77 19.10 -12.84
CA LYS A 9 -10.63 20.39 -12.13
C LYS A 9 -11.87 20.79 -11.32
N ASP A 10 -13.04 20.27 -11.69
CA ASP A 10 -14.33 20.52 -11.04
C ASP A 10 -14.78 19.38 -10.11
N HIS A 11 -13.84 18.64 -9.52
CA HIS A 11 -14.18 17.51 -8.66
C HIS A 11 -14.70 17.97 -7.29
N ASN A 12 -15.95 17.62 -6.94
CA ASN A 12 -16.63 18.05 -5.72
C ASN A 12 -15.84 17.83 -4.43
N ASP A 13 -15.09 16.73 -4.36
CA ASP A 13 -14.36 16.34 -3.15
C ASP A 13 -12.97 16.98 -2.99
N LEU A 14 -12.51 17.82 -3.94
CA LEU A 14 -11.13 18.31 -4.03
C LEU A 14 -10.55 18.87 -2.73
N GLU A 15 -11.36 19.58 -1.94
CA GLU A 15 -10.93 20.22 -0.68
C GLU A 15 -10.60 19.22 0.44
N CYS A 16 -11.08 17.98 0.30
CA CYS A 16 -11.02 16.95 1.32
C CYS A 16 -10.06 15.80 0.95
N LEU A 17 -9.26 15.97 -0.10
CA LEU A 17 -8.32 14.96 -0.59
C LEU A 17 -6.87 15.27 -0.19
N GLU A 18 -6.12 14.23 0.10
CA GLU A 18 -4.69 14.25 0.40
C GLU A 18 -3.89 13.87 -0.86
N LEU A 19 -3.96 14.72 -1.89
CA LEU A 19 -3.40 14.39 -3.20
C LEU A 19 -1.89 14.14 -3.17
N MET A 20 -1.48 12.98 -3.68
CA MET A 20 -0.07 12.62 -3.76
C MET A 20 0.64 13.28 -4.95
N PRO A 21 1.93 13.66 -4.82
CA PRO A 21 2.64 14.41 -5.86
C PRO A 21 2.87 13.61 -7.16
N PHE A 22 2.79 12.29 -7.09
CA PHE A 22 2.94 11.36 -8.21
C PHE A 22 1.71 10.44 -8.36
N PRO A 23 1.48 9.86 -9.55
CA PRO A 23 0.38 8.92 -9.76
C PRO A 23 0.57 7.65 -8.91
N ILE A 24 -0.47 7.25 -8.18
CA ILE A 24 -0.48 6.02 -7.39
C ILE A 24 -1.56 5.07 -7.91
N VAL A 25 -1.19 3.82 -8.13
CA VAL A 25 -2.11 2.73 -8.48
C VAL A 25 -2.03 1.65 -7.41
N ILE A 26 -3.11 1.43 -6.69
CA ILE A 26 -3.25 0.35 -5.72
C ILE A 26 -3.66 -0.91 -6.49
N VAL A 27 -2.87 -1.99 -6.38
CA VAL A 27 -3.15 -3.24 -7.11
C VAL A 27 -3.55 -4.35 -6.15
N GLY A 28 -4.81 -4.79 -6.24
CA GLY A 28 -5.33 -5.96 -5.53
C GLY A 28 -5.02 -7.24 -6.29
N SER A 29 -4.04 -8.01 -5.83
CA SER A 29 -3.63 -9.26 -6.50
C SER A 29 -4.48 -10.48 -6.10
N LYS A 30 -4.34 -11.58 -6.86
CA LYS A 30 -5.03 -12.86 -6.63
C LYS A 30 -6.56 -12.74 -6.61
N TYR A 31 -7.11 -11.93 -7.53
CA TYR A 31 -8.55 -11.77 -7.67
C TYR A 31 -9.29 -13.11 -7.88
N ASP A 32 -8.64 -14.10 -8.49
CA ASP A 32 -9.18 -15.45 -8.66
C ASP A 32 -9.51 -16.16 -7.34
N LEU A 33 -8.86 -15.79 -6.23
CA LEU A 33 -9.19 -16.27 -4.89
C LEU A 33 -10.17 -15.33 -4.19
N PHE A 34 -10.00 -14.01 -4.40
CA PHE A 34 -10.84 -13.01 -3.76
C PHE A 34 -12.30 -13.05 -4.22
N LYS A 35 -12.56 -13.39 -5.49
CA LYS A 35 -13.93 -13.46 -6.04
C LYS A 35 -14.84 -14.42 -5.27
N ASP A 36 -14.27 -15.46 -4.66
CA ASP A 36 -14.97 -16.52 -3.94
C ASP A 36 -15.15 -16.20 -2.45
N PHE A 37 -14.75 -15.00 -2.00
CA PHE A 37 -15.00 -14.54 -0.64
C PHE A 37 -16.47 -14.19 -0.44
N ASP A 38 -16.88 -14.14 0.83
CA ASP A 38 -18.20 -13.69 1.22
C ASP A 38 -18.54 -12.30 0.65
N ALA A 39 -19.78 -12.11 0.20
CA ALA A 39 -20.19 -10.90 -0.50
C ALA A 39 -20.13 -9.64 0.38
N GLU A 40 -20.50 -9.75 1.65
CA GLU A 40 -20.46 -8.65 2.61
C GLU A 40 -19.01 -8.23 2.86
N LEU A 41 -18.13 -9.22 3.07
CA LEU A 41 -16.69 -8.99 3.23
C LEU A 41 -16.06 -8.36 1.99
N LYS A 42 -16.43 -8.81 0.78
CA LYS A 42 -15.95 -8.23 -0.48
C LYS A 42 -16.39 -6.77 -0.61
N GLN A 43 -17.67 -6.49 -0.36
CA GLN A 43 -18.20 -5.13 -0.41
C GLN A 43 -17.45 -4.19 0.53
N HIS A 44 -17.18 -4.64 1.75
CA HIS A 44 -16.48 -3.83 2.72
C HIS A 44 -15.01 -3.57 2.35
N ILE A 45 -14.28 -4.60 1.92
CA ILE A 45 -12.88 -4.46 1.48
C ILE A 45 -12.80 -3.53 0.25
N CYS A 46 -13.69 -3.72 -0.72
CA CYS A 46 -13.76 -2.88 -1.91
C CYS A 46 -14.05 -1.43 -1.54
N ARG A 47 -14.99 -1.17 -0.61
CA ARG A 47 -15.25 0.18 -0.10
C ARG A 47 -13.99 0.80 0.53
N CYS A 48 -13.28 0.07 1.39
CA CYS A 48 -12.06 0.58 2.02
C CYS A 48 -10.96 0.92 1.00
N LEU A 49 -10.75 0.05 0.00
CA LEU A 49 -9.77 0.28 -1.06
C LEU A 49 -10.15 1.47 -1.94
N ARG A 50 -11.43 1.63 -2.25
CA ARG A 50 -11.97 2.79 -2.97
C ARG A 50 -11.75 4.08 -2.18
N SER A 51 -12.11 4.09 -0.90
CA SER A 51 -11.89 5.24 0.00
C SER A 51 -10.41 5.65 0.04
N MET A 52 -9.50 4.68 0.14
CA MET A 52 -8.06 4.95 0.17
C MET A 52 -7.56 5.51 -1.16
N ALA A 53 -7.95 4.90 -2.28
CA ALA A 53 -7.58 5.37 -3.60
C ALA A 53 -8.10 6.79 -3.86
N HIS A 54 -9.34 7.07 -3.44
CA HIS A 54 -9.95 8.38 -3.59
C HIS A 54 -9.23 9.44 -2.76
N LEU A 55 -9.03 9.17 -1.46
CA LEU A 55 -8.37 10.07 -0.52
C LEU A 55 -7.03 10.58 -1.04
N ILE A 56 -6.19 9.69 -1.60
CA ILE A 56 -4.85 10.05 -2.08
C ILE A 56 -4.82 10.57 -3.53
N GLY A 57 -5.97 10.67 -4.20
CA GLY A 57 -6.07 10.98 -5.63
C GLY A 57 -5.43 9.91 -6.52
N GLY A 58 -5.49 8.65 -6.08
CA GLY A 58 -4.95 7.48 -6.75
C GLY A 58 -5.98 6.74 -7.62
N SER A 59 -5.64 5.50 -7.95
CA SER A 59 -6.50 4.54 -8.66
C SER A 59 -6.39 3.18 -8.02
N VAL A 60 -7.37 2.30 -8.27
CA VAL A 60 -7.34 0.91 -7.79
C VAL A 60 -7.70 -0.06 -8.90
N LEU A 61 -6.94 -1.14 -9.02
CA LEU A 61 -7.14 -2.20 -10.01
C LEU A 61 -6.97 -3.58 -9.39
N PHE A 62 -7.88 -4.49 -9.70
CA PHE A 62 -7.72 -5.91 -9.39
C PHE A 62 -7.00 -6.68 -10.48
N TYR A 63 -6.16 -7.61 -10.05
CA TYR A 63 -5.27 -8.40 -10.88
C TYR A 63 -5.32 -9.88 -10.49
N SER A 64 -5.28 -10.75 -11.49
CA SER A 64 -4.98 -12.17 -11.34
C SER A 64 -4.23 -12.67 -12.57
N ASN A 65 -3.21 -13.51 -12.36
CA ASN A 65 -2.51 -14.17 -13.45
C ASN A 65 -3.38 -15.22 -14.16
N LYS A 66 -4.44 -15.72 -13.50
CA LYS A 66 -5.39 -16.69 -14.07
C LYS A 66 -6.47 -16.02 -14.92
N VAL A 67 -6.58 -14.69 -14.89
CA VAL A 67 -7.57 -13.93 -15.66
C VAL A 67 -6.84 -13.04 -16.67
N PRO A 68 -6.67 -13.50 -17.94
CA PRO A 68 -5.85 -12.82 -18.94
C PRO A 68 -6.22 -11.34 -19.17
N LYS A 69 -7.52 -11.02 -19.10
CA LYS A 69 -8.04 -9.65 -19.22
C LYS A 69 -7.44 -8.73 -18.16
N LEU A 70 -7.48 -9.13 -16.88
CA LEU A 70 -6.95 -8.34 -15.76
C LEU A 70 -5.42 -8.22 -15.84
N ALA A 71 -4.74 -9.30 -16.22
CA ALA A 71 -3.30 -9.29 -16.43
C ALA A 71 -2.87 -8.35 -17.55
N LYS A 72 -3.65 -8.28 -18.65
CA LYS A 72 -3.43 -7.32 -19.73
C LYS A 72 -3.63 -5.89 -19.25
N THR A 73 -4.74 -5.60 -18.57
CA THR A 73 -5.01 -4.25 -18.04
C THR A 73 -3.86 -3.75 -17.18
N LEU A 74 -3.34 -4.56 -16.25
CA LEU A 74 -2.21 -4.16 -15.41
C LEU A 74 -0.94 -3.87 -16.24
N ARG A 75 -0.60 -4.71 -17.22
CA ARG A 75 0.57 -4.49 -18.09
C ARG A 75 0.43 -3.21 -18.91
N ASP A 76 -0.75 -2.98 -19.47
CA ASP A 76 -1.05 -1.78 -20.26
C ASP A 76 -0.98 -0.52 -19.36
N THR A 77 -1.48 -0.60 -18.13
CA THR A 77 -1.35 0.47 -17.11
C THR A 77 0.10 0.80 -16.78
N ILE A 78 0.93 -0.20 -16.48
CA ILE A 78 2.35 0.00 -16.19
C ILE A 78 3.05 0.60 -17.41
N SER A 79 2.75 0.09 -18.61
CA SER A 79 3.37 0.57 -19.85
C SER A 79 2.98 2.01 -20.17
N HIS A 80 1.72 2.37 -19.94
CA HIS A 80 1.23 3.73 -20.13
C HIS A 80 1.84 4.71 -19.12
N LEU A 81 1.81 4.38 -17.82
CA LEU A 81 2.32 5.27 -16.77
C LEU A 81 3.85 5.37 -16.76
N GLY A 82 4.55 4.28 -17.07
CA GLY A 82 6.01 4.23 -17.06
C GLY A 82 6.66 4.73 -18.35
N PHE A 83 6.03 4.52 -19.51
CA PHE A 83 6.65 4.77 -20.82
C PHE A 83 5.79 5.63 -21.76
N GLY A 84 4.62 6.10 -21.33
CA GLY A 84 3.73 6.90 -22.18
C GLY A 84 3.15 6.11 -23.36
N SER A 85 3.02 4.78 -23.24
CA SER A 85 2.45 3.92 -24.28
C SER A 85 1.11 4.45 -24.79
N PRO A 86 0.83 4.40 -26.11
CA PRO A 86 -0.44 4.86 -26.69
C PRO A 86 -1.63 3.97 -26.29
N THR A 87 -1.37 2.81 -25.66
CA THR A 87 -2.40 2.04 -24.97
C THR A 87 -3.03 2.94 -23.92
N HIS A 88 -4.33 3.23 -24.05
CA HIS A 88 -5.08 4.01 -23.06
C HIS A 88 -5.91 3.05 -22.19
N PRO A 89 -5.35 2.53 -21.08
CA PRO A 89 -5.98 1.48 -20.26
C PRO A 89 -7.14 2.00 -19.42
N PHE A 90 -7.30 3.33 -19.28
CA PHE A 90 -8.29 3.97 -18.42
C PHE A 90 -9.72 3.99 -18.96
N ARG A 91 -10.13 2.93 -19.68
CA ARG A 91 -11.45 2.87 -20.37
C ARG A 91 -12.50 2.10 -19.58
N SER A 92 -12.12 1.02 -18.90
CA SER A 92 -13.05 0.21 -18.10
C SER A 92 -13.15 0.76 -16.69
N HIS A 93 -14.33 1.21 -16.28
CA HIS A 93 -14.61 1.64 -14.92
C HIS A 93 -15.53 0.62 -14.24
N VAL A 94 -15.08 0.00 -13.16
CA VAL A 94 -15.83 -1.02 -12.41
C VAL A 94 -15.70 -0.72 -10.92
N THR A 95 -16.82 -0.33 -10.32
CA THR A 95 -16.95 0.02 -8.89
C THR A 95 -17.71 -1.02 -8.08
N ASP A 96 -18.44 -1.92 -8.75
CA ASP A 96 -19.16 -3.00 -8.11
C ASP A 96 -18.19 -4.01 -7.49
N SER A 97 -18.49 -4.41 -6.26
CA SER A 97 -17.70 -5.39 -5.51
C SER A 97 -17.99 -6.84 -5.91
N ALA A 98 -19.04 -7.07 -6.71
CA ALA A 98 -19.28 -8.36 -7.35
C ALA A 98 -18.21 -8.68 -8.41
N ASP A 99 -17.72 -7.65 -9.11
CA ASP A 99 -16.73 -7.74 -10.17
C ASP A 99 -15.33 -7.30 -9.73
N ALA A 100 -14.36 -7.41 -10.65
CA ALA A 100 -13.00 -6.97 -10.41
C ALA A 100 -12.92 -5.44 -10.47
N LEU A 101 -12.54 -4.81 -9.34
CA LEU A 101 -12.40 -3.35 -9.28
C LEU A 101 -11.44 -2.81 -10.35
N SER A 102 -11.85 -1.73 -10.98
CA SER A 102 -11.07 -0.99 -11.97
C SER A 102 -11.50 0.46 -11.93
N ILE A 103 -10.85 1.25 -11.09
CA ILE A 103 -11.21 2.64 -10.83
C ILE A 103 -10.01 3.52 -11.10
N TRP A 104 -10.22 4.59 -11.83
CA TRP A 104 -9.15 5.45 -12.33
C TRP A 104 -9.17 6.80 -11.64
N PHE A 105 -8.11 7.57 -11.86
CA PHE A 105 -7.92 8.88 -11.25
C PHE A 105 -9.14 9.78 -11.48
N GLY A 106 -9.72 10.30 -10.39
CA GLY A 106 -10.84 11.25 -10.43
C GLY A 106 -12.15 10.73 -11.02
N THR A 107 -12.35 9.41 -11.08
CA THR A 107 -13.63 8.80 -11.54
C THR A 107 -14.55 8.37 -10.41
N ASP A 108 -14.06 8.34 -9.17
CA ASP A 108 -14.81 7.96 -7.97
C ASP A 108 -15.17 9.21 -7.14
N SER A 109 -16.12 9.10 -6.21
CA SER A 109 -16.47 10.17 -5.27
C SER A 109 -16.92 9.62 -3.92
N TRP A 110 -16.85 10.43 -2.86
CA TRP A 110 -17.31 10.00 -1.53
C TRP A 110 -18.78 9.54 -1.55
N ASP A 111 -19.64 10.26 -2.28
CA ASP A 111 -21.04 9.89 -2.48
C ASP A 111 -21.22 8.51 -3.13
N GLN A 112 -20.34 8.14 -4.08
CA GLN A 112 -20.38 6.85 -4.78
C GLN A 112 -19.75 5.71 -3.98
N ILE A 113 -18.85 5.99 -3.05
CA ILE A 113 -18.15 4.99 -2.23
C ILE A 113 -19.01 4.61 -1.02
N GLY A 114 -19.69 5.59 -0.42
CA GLY A 114 -20.68 5.36 0.62
C GLY A 114 -20.97 6.59 1.46
N SER A 115 -22.15 6.62 2.06
CA SER A 115 -22.74 7.74 2.82
C SER A 115 -22.01 8.14 4.13
N VAL A 116 -20.79 7.64 4.39
CA VAL A 116 -20.08 7.83 5.67
C VAL A 116 -19.23 9.12 5.69
N GLY A 117 -19.31 9.91 4.62
CA GLY A 117 -18.57 11.16 4.43
C GLY A 117 -17.07 10.94 4.19
N VAL A 118 -16.32 12.03 4.26
CA VAL A 118 -14.86 12.04 4.09
C VAL A 118 -14.21 11.19 5.18
N LEU A 119 -13.30 10.28 4.78
CA LEU A 119 -12.59 9.39 5.69
C LEU A 119 -11.09 9.70 5.71
N SER A 120 -10.48 9.73 6.89
CA SER A 120 -9.02 9.76 7.06
C SER A 120 -8.41 8.36 6.89
N VAL A 121 -7.09 8.29 6.72
CA VAL A 121 -6.33 7.04 6.66
C VAL A 121 -6.60 6.15 7.88
N GLU A 122 -6.61 6.73 9.09
CA GLU A 122 -6.86 6.01 10.35
C GLU A 122 -8.27 5.43 10.38
N ARG A 123 -9.26 6.20 9.93
CA ARG A 123 -10.66 5.77 9.91
C ARG A 123 -10.88 4.63 8.90
N ILE A 124 -10.27 4.72 7.71
CA ILE A 124 -10.30 3.63 6.72
C ILE A 124 -9.64 2.37 7.30
N GLY A 125 -8.50 2.50 7.97
CA GLY A 125 -7.82 1.38 8.62
C GLY A 125 -8.64 0.74 9.74
N SER A 126 -9.30 1.57 10.57
CA SER A 126 -10.18 1.11 11.64
C SER A 126 -11.39 0.34 11.10
N LEU A 127 -12.05 0.86 10.06
CA LEU A 127 -13.19 0.20 9.41
C LEU A 127 -12.76 -1.14 8.79
N LEU A 128 -11.61 -1.20 8.12
CA LEU A 128 -11.12 -2.46 7.57
C LEU A 128 -10.86 -3.49 8.68
N ALA A 129 -10.32 -3.05 9.83
CA ALA A 129 -10.02 -3.92 10.96
C ALA A 129 -11.27 -4.45 11.68
N SER A 130 -12.36 -3.66 11.74
CA SER A 130 -13.59 -4.05 12.44
C SER A 130 -14.35 -5.16 11.71
N GLU A 131 -14.49 -5.05 10.39
CA GLU A 131 -15.28 -5.99 9.58
C GLU A 131 -14.47 -7.15 8.99
N ALA A 132 -13.13 -7.05 9.01
CA ALA A 132 -12.25 -8.11 8.56
C ALA A 132 -11.23 -8.56 9.63
N PRO A 133 -11.66 -8.89 10.87
CA PRO A 133 -10.76 -9.29 11.96
C PRO A 133 -9.95 -10.55 11.61
N GLN A 134 -10.50 -11.44 10.78
CA GLN A 134 -9.82 -12.63 10.25
C GLN A 134 -8.57 -12.29 9.44
N LEU A 135 -8.53 -11.15 8.74
CA LEU A 135 -7.35 -10.71 8.01
C LEU A 135 -6.24 -10.29 8.97
N ASN A 136 -6.59 -9.60 10.06
CA ASN A 136 -5.65 -9.21 11.10
C ASN A 136 -5.07 -10.41 11.83
N GLU A 137 -5.91 -11.40 12.18
CA GLU A 137 -5.45 -12.63 12.83
C GLU A 137 -4.56 -13.48 11.90
N MET A 138 -4.90 -13.59 10.61
CA MET A 138 -4.04 -14.24 9.63
C MET A 138 -2.69 -13.50 9.44
N ALA A 139 -2.70 -12.17 9.44
CA ALA A 139 -1.49 -11.36 9.35
C ALA A 139 -0.59 -11.58 10.58
N LYS A 140 -1.14 -11.55 11.79
CA LYS A 140 -0.41 -11.85 13.03
C LYS A 140 0.19 -13.26 13.01
N LYS A 141 -0.58 -14.26 12.59
CA LYS A 141 -0.10 -15.65 12.47
C LYS A 141 1.02 -15.81 11.42
N ARG A 142 0.93 -15.12 10.28
CA ARG A 142 2.01 -15.10 9.27
C ARG A 142 3.26 -14.40 9.78
N SER A 143 3.13 -13.27 10.46
CA SER A 143 4.27 -12.57 11.10
C SER A 143 4.92 -13.42 12.19
N ALA A 144 4.14 -14.18 12.96
CA ALA A 144 4.67 -15.15 13.92
C ALA A 144 5.41 -16.31 13.23
N LYS A 145 4.90 -16.81 12.10
CA LYS A 145 5.53 -17.88 11.30
C LYS A 145 6.75 -17.43 10.51
N SER A 146 6.89 -16.13 10.24
CA SER A 146 8.13 -15.53 9.70
C SER A 146 9.20 -15.31 10.79
N LYS A 147 8.79 -15.22 12.07
CA LYS A 147 9.70 -15.15 13.21
C LYS A 147 10.20 -16.52 13.67
N THR A 148 9.65 -17.62 13.15
CA THR A 148 10.24 -18.94 13.39
C THR A 148 11.50 -19.11 12.55
N HIS A 149 12.64 -18.84 13.19
CA HIS A 149 13.98 -19.31 12.83
C HIS A 149 14.66 -18.62 11.63
N ILE A 150 14.91 -17.31 11.74
CA ILE A 150 16.15 -16.79 11.15
C ILE A 150 17.26 -17.27 12.10
N ASN A 151 17.90 -18.38 11.74
CA ASN A 151 19.07 -18.88 12.45
C ASN A 151 20.20 -17.90 12.14
N ASP A 152 20.37 -16.89 12.98
CA ASP A 152 21.47 -15.92 12.86
C ASP A 152 22.78 -16.70 13.05
N PRO A 153 23.58 -16.95 12.00
CA PRO A 153 24.78 -17.76 12.11
C PRO A 153 25.79 -17.15 13.08
N ALA A 154 25.71 -15.84 13.30
CA ALA A 154 26.56 -15.15 14.27
C ALA A 154 26.17 -15.38 15.74
N LYS A 155 24.99 -15.94 16.00
CA LYS A 155 24.53 -16.32 17.34
C LYS A 155 24.60 -17.83 17.57
N ASP A 156 25.02 -18.57 16.56
CA ASP A 156 25.22 -20.01 16.64
C ASP A 156 26.58 -20.30 17.29
N ALA A 157 26.55 -21.07 18.38
CA ALA A 157 27.74 -21.44 19.13
C ALA A 157 28.75 -22.27 18.30
N GLY A 158 28.29 -22.94 17.24
CA GLY A 158 29.13 -23.71 16.33
C GLY A 158 30.00 -22.87 15.39
N PHE A 159 29.74 -21.57 15.26
CA PHE A 159 30.48 -20.64 14.39
C PHE A 159 31.22 -19.55 15.18
N ARG A 160 31.51 -19.76 16.47
CA ARG A 160 32.25 -18.79 17.28
C ARG A 160 33.72 -18.69 16.84
N GLU A 161 34.15 -17.48 16.55
CA GLU A 161 35.51 -17.16 16.11
C GLU A 161 36.01 -15.94 16.89
N SER A 162 36.79 -16.17 17.95
CA SER A 162 37.15 -15.13 18.95
C SER A 162 37.63 -13.82 18.33
N ILE A 163 38.50 -13.89 17.31
CA ILE A 163 39.08 -12.71 16.66
C ILE A 163 38.02 -11.95 15.85
N ILE A 164 37.19 -12.67 15.08
CA ILE A 164 36.12 -12.09 14.26
C ILE A 164 35.06 -11.46 15.18
N ASP A 165 34.68 -12.16 16.25
CA ASP A 165 33.68 -11.71 17.23
C ASP A 165 34.14 -10.46 17.97
N GLU A 166 35.41 -10.39 18.37
CA GLU A 166 36.01 -9.21 19.01
C GLU A 166 36.07 -8.00 18.06
N MET A 167 36.53 -8.19 16.82
CA MET A 167 36.58 -7.11 15.83
C MET A 167 35.17 -6.58 15.52
N ARG A 168 34.18 -7.47 15.44
CA ARG A 168 32.79 -7.08 15.24
C ARG A 168 32.25 -6.29 16.43
N ALA A 169 32.47 -6.78 17.65
CA ALA A 169 32.05 -6.08 18.86
C ALA A 169 32.69 -4.69 18.99
N GLN A 170 33.94 -4.53 18.54
CA GLN A 170 34.58 -3.23 18.46
C GLN A 170 33.89 -2.31 17.45
N LYS A 171 33.62 -2.81 16.23
CA LYS A 171 32.93 -2.04 15.17
C LYS A 171 31.52 -1.62 15.57
N ASP A 172 30.79 -2.49 16.27
CA ASP A 172 29.45 -2.19 16.76
C ASP A 172 29.48 -1.06 17.82
N LYS A 173 30.49 -1.03 18.70
CA LYS A 173 30.70 0.07 19.65
C LYS A 173 31.06 1.38 18.94
N GLU A 174 31.96 1.33 17.95
CA GLU A 174 32.32 2.50 17.14
C GLU A 174 31.09 3.07 16.43
N LEU A 175 30.26 2.21 15.83
CA LEU A 175 29.04 2.60 15.16
C LEU A 175 28.03 3.26 16.11
N GLN A 176 27.84 2.71 17.31
CA GLN A 176 26.95 3.31 18.31
C GLN A 176 27.41 4.70 18.75
N ALA A 177 28.72 4.91 18.88
CA ALA A 177 29.28 6.22 19.20
C ALA A 177 28.98 7.23 18.08
N ILE A 178 29.17 6.83 16.81
CA ILE A 178 28.88 7.68 15.64
C ILE A 178 27.38 8.03 15.57
N ILE A 179 26.50 7.06 15.79
CA ILE A 179 25.04 7.28 15.78
C ILE A 179 24.66 8.31 16.85
N LYS A 180 25.20 8.15 18.08
CA LYS A 180 24.93 9.08 19.17
C LYS A 180 25.44 10.49 18.87
N GLU A 181 26.64 10.60 18.31
CA GLU A 181 27.20 11.89 17.90
C GLU A 181 26.35 12.56 16.80
N SER A 182 25.95 11.79 15.78
CA SER A 182 25.10 12.27 14.69
C SER A 182 23.73 12.74 15.17
N GLN A 183 23.11 12.00 16.10
CA GLN A 183 21.82 12.40 16.70
C GLN A 183 21.94 13.69 17.51
N LEU A 184 23.02 13.86 18.28
CA LEU A 184 23.27 15.08 19.01
C LEU A 184 23.48 16.27 18.06
N ARG A 185 24.29 16.10 17.00
CA ARG A 185 24.50 17.14 15.98
C ARG A 185 23.18 17.58 15.30
N GLY A 186 22.33 16.62 14.92
CA GLY A 186 21.02 16.91 14.32
C GLY A 186 20.06 17.64 15.28
N GLN A 187 20.12 17.36 16.59
CA GLN A 187 19.36 18.12 17.59
C GLN A 187 19.82 19.58 17.71
N PHE A 188 21.13 19.85 17.58
CA PHE A 188 21.64 21.23 17.60
C PHE A 188 21.28 22.02 16.34
N GLU A 189 21.22 21.38 15.18
CA GLU A 189 20.79 22.02 13.92
C GLU A 189 19.28 22.34 13.89
N THR A 190 18.47 21.68 14.71
CA THR A 190 17.02 21.93 14.78
C THR A 190 16.66 23.10 15.73
N ILE A 191 17.62 23.61 16.51
CA ILE A 191 17.41 24.68 17.52
C ILE A 191 17.85 26.07 16.99
N VAL A 192 18.35 26.16 15.75
CA VAL A 192 18.66 27.41 15.04
C VAL A 192 17.58 27.71 14.01
#